data_AF-A0A2N9YG92-F1
#
_entry.id   AF-A0A2N9YG92-F1
#
_cell.length_a   1.000
_cell.length_b   1.000
_cell.length_c   1.000
_cell.angle_alpha   90.00
_cell.angle_beta   90.00
_cell.angle_gamma   90.00
#
_symmetry.space_group_name_H-M   'P 1'
#
loop_
_entity.id
_entity.type
_entity.pdbx_description
1 polymer ?
#
loop_
_entity_poly.entity_id
_entity_poly.type
_entity_poly.pdbx_seq_one_letter_code
_entity_poly.pdbx_strand_id
1 'polypeptide(L)'
;MFSNSSETQSPAIELKGNLLTVMVLRLLDTNQVRITEQLIDKVSQAPSFFQNAPVIVDLSTLNHEDDTLLNLKELILLLRQQGLVPVAVRGGVLQYHEVALQLSLGVLPESQRAIRPKREPLTVVAPANLSPPPMPKVPFKVVTQPIRSGQQVVAPQGDLIVLATVSPGAEILAQRHIHVYGALRGRALAGVNGDTDARIFCQHLDAELVSVAGHYQINEELKEHVRGKPAQIYLENDKLKIHVLDIFSKNLP
;
A
#
# COMPACT_ATOMS: atom_id res chain seq x y z
N MET A 1 52.13 -37.92 -3.43
CA MET A 1 51.68 -36.56 -3.04
C MET A 1 50.37 -36.29 -3.77
N PHE A 2 49.24 -36.46 -3.09
CA PHE A 2 47.94 -36.01 -3.60
C PHE A 2 47.63 -34.69 -2.89
N SER A 3 47.74 -33.59 -3.63
CA SER A 3 47.34 -32.26 -3.17
C SER A 3 45.83 -32.24 -3.02
N ASN A 4 45.37 -32.19 -1.77
CA ASN A 4 43.96 -32.03 -1.43
C ASN A 4 43.62 -30.54 -1.51
N SER A 5 43.22 -30.07 -2.70
CA SER A 5 42.64 -28.74 -2.89
C SER A 5 41.20 -28.76 -2.41
N SER A 6 40.97 -28.40 -1.15
CA SER A 6 39.64 -28.11 -0.62
C SER A 6 39.13 -26.81 -1.23
N GLU A 7 38.47 -26.89 -2.37
CA GLU A 7 37.61 -25.81 -2.88
C GLU A 7 36.44 -25.65 -1.89
N THR A 8 36.51 -24.61 -1.06
CA THR A 8 35.34 -24.13 -0.32
C THR A 8 34.32 -23.63 -1.35
N GLN A 9 33.39 -24.49 -1.75
CA GLN A 9 32.25 -24.11 -2.59
C GLN A 9 31.46 -23.01 -1.89
N SER A 10 31.28 -21.89 -2.58
CA SER A 10 30.42 -20.80 -2.14
C SER A 10 28.97 -21.31 -2.01
N PRO A 11 28.18 -20.75 -1.06
CA PRO A 11 26.81 -21.17 -0.86
C PRO A 11 25.99 -20.97 -2.14
N ALA A 12 25.30 -22.01 -2.60
CA ALA A 12 24.50 -21.99 -3.83
C ALA A 12 23.13 -21.30 -3.67
N ILE A 13 22.70 -21.05 -2.44
CA ILE A 13 21.38 -20.50 -2.10
C ILE A 13 21.54 -19.50 -0.97
N GLU A 14 20.85 -18.36 -1.08
CA GLU A 14 20.66 -17.40 -0.01
C GLU A 14 19.18 -17.02 0.07
N LEU A 15 18.59 -17.10 1.26
CA LEU A 15 17.20 -16.68 1.49
C LEU A 15 17.19 -15.37 2.26
N LYS A 16 16.66 -14.31 1.64
CA LYS A 16 16.49 -12.99 2.26
C LYS A 16 15.03 -12.57 2.15
N GLY A 17 14.44 -12.20 3.29
CA GLY A 17 13.15 -11.51 3.31
C GLY A 17 13.33 -10.06 2.91
N ASN A 18 12.63 -9.60 1.86
CA ASN A 18 12.54 -8.20 1.49
C ASN A 18 11.07 -7.77 1.43
N LEU A 19 10.80 -6.50 1.68
CA LEU A 19 9.45 -5.96 1.54
C LEU A 19 9.19 -5.65 0.06
N LEU A 20 8.32 -6.45 -0.56
CA LEU A 20 7.90 -6.27 -1.93
C LEU A 20 6.53 -5.62 -1.98
N THR A 21 6.41 -4.60 -2.83
CA THR A 21 5.12 -3.98 -3.13
C THR A 21 4.38 -4.88 -4.12
N VAL A 22 3.26 -5.45 -3.68
CA VAL A 22 2.40 -6.34 -4.47
C VAL A 22 0.99 -5.75 -4.52
N MET A 23 0.33 -5.84 -5.67
CA MET A 23 -1.05 -5.35 -5.79
C MET A 23 -2.00 -6.28 -5.04
N VAL A 24 -3.00 -5.70 -4.37
CA VAL A 24 -4.05 -6.46 -3.70
C VAL A 24 -5.38 -6.20 -4.39
N LEU A 25 -5.96 -7.25 -4.98
CA LEU A 25 -7.31 -7.22 -5.52
C LEU A 25 -8.28 -7.69 -4.42
N ARG A 26 -8.96 -6.74 -3.78
CA ARG A 26 -9.96 -7.04 -2.76
C ARG A 26 -11.34 -7.28 -3.39
N LEU A 27 -11.94 -8.42 -3.10
CA LEU A 27 -13.26 -8.81 -3.62
C LEU A 27 -14.34 -8.34 -2.66
N LEU A 28 -15.26 -7.52 -3.18
CA LEU A 28 -16.36 -6.93 -2.41
C LEU A 28 -17.72 -7.57 -2.70
N ASP A 29 -17.77 -8.51 -3.65
CA ASP A 29 -18.98 -9.16 -4.16
C ASP A 29 -18.59 -10.58 -4.62
N THR A 30 -19.56 -11.50 -4.69
CA THR A 30 -19.40 -12.86 -5.21
C THR A 30 -20.00 -13.04 -6.61
N ASN A 31 -20.69 -12.04 -7.16
CA ASN A 31 -21.29 -12.09 -8.49
C ASN A 31 -20.21 -12.10 -9.60
N GLN A 32 -20.04 -13.26 -10.22
CA GLN A 32 -19.03 -13.51 -11.26
C GLN A 32 -19.13 -12.58 -12.48
N VAL A 33 -20.34 -12.26 -12.92
CA VAL A 33 -20.55 -11.38 -14.09
C VAL A 33 -20.06 -9.98 -13.78
N ARG A 34 -20.48 -9.43 -12.65
CA ARG A 34 -20.11 -8.08 -12.21
C ARG A 34 -18.60 -7.94 -11.98
N ILE A 35 -17.99 -8.94 -11.36
CA ILE A 35 -16.53 -8.98 -11.15
C ILE A 35 -15.80 -8.96 -12.49
N THR A 36 -16.30 -9.73 -13.46
CA THR A 36 -15.67 -9.86 -14.78
C THR A 36 -15.69 -8.53 -15.53
N GLU A 37 -16.86 -7.89 -15.62
CA GLU A 37 -17.02 -6.59 -16.28
C GLU A 37 -16.11 -5.52 -15.65
N GLN A 38 -16.17 -5.38 -14.32
CA GLN A 38 -15.39 -4.35 -13.62
C GLN A 38 -13.87 -4.58 -13.71
N LEU A 39 -13.42 -5.84 -13.67
CA LEU A 39 -12.01 -6.14 -13.81
C LEU A 39 -11.50 -5.78 -15.22
N ILE A 40 -12.23 -6.18 -16.27
CA ILE A 40 -11.87 -5.86 -17.66
C ILE A 40 -11.82 -4.35 -17.86
N ASP A 41 -12.86 -3.64 -17.41
CA ASP A 41 -12.91 -2.18 -17.49
C ASP A 41 -11.71 -1.55 -16.78
N LYS A 42 -11.38 -2.01 -15.57
CA LYS A 42 -10.28 -1.44 -14.78
C LYS A 42 -8.92 -1.70 -15.43
N VAL A 43 -8.69 -2.90 -15.96
CA VAL A 43 -7.43 -3.25 -16.65
C VAL A 43 -7.28 -2.44 -17.94
N SER A 44 -8.37 -2.27 -18.70
CA SER A 44 -8.36 -1.51 -19.96
C SER A 44 -7.99 -0.04 -19.80
N GLN A 45 -8.21 0.55 -18.62
CA GLN A 45 -7.83 1.93 -18.32
C GLN A 45 -6.31 2.14 -18.31
N ALA A 46 -5.52 1.11 -17.96
CA ALA A 46 -4.06 1.21 -17.92
C ALA A 46 -3.38 -0.15 -18.23
N PRO A 47 -3.46 -0.69 -19.46
CA PRO A 47 -3.02 -2.05 -19.77
C PRO A 47 -1.55 -2.31 -19.42
N SER A 48 -0.67 -1.35 -19.73
CA SER A 48 0.76 -1.46 -19.44
C SER A 48 1.09 -1.48 -17.94
N PHE A 49 0.23 -0.89 -17.10
CA PHE A 49 0.40 -0.89 -15.64
C PHE A 49 0.07 -2.26 -15.04
N PHE A 50 -0.93 -2.96 -15.58
CA PHE A 50 -1.38 -4.26 -15.07
C PHE A 50 -0.65 -5.45 -15.70
N GLN A 51 0.04 -5.25 -16.82
CA GLN A 51 0.79 -6.30 -17.49
C GLN A 51 1.86 -6.90 -16.57
N ASN A 52 1.79 -8.22 -16.37
CA ASN A 52 2.66 -8.99 -15.48
C ASN A 52 2.64 -8.54 -14.01
N ALA A 53 1.65 -7.75 -13.59
CA ALA A 53 1.56 -7.28 -12.22
C ALA A 53 1.26 -8.46 -11.28
N PRO A 54 2.07 -8.70 -10.23
CA PRO A 54 1.77 -9.71 -9.22
C PRO A 54 0.57 -9.26 -8.36
N VAL A 55 -0.39 -10.16 -8.18
CA VAL A 55 -1.66 -9.86 -7.49
C VAL A 55 -1.95 -10.85 -6.38
N ILE A 56 -2.27 -10.31 -5.20
CA ILE A 56 -2.88 -11.05 -4.10
C ILE A 56 -4.40 -10.87 -4.21
N VAL A 57 -5.15 -11.97 -4.25
CA VAL A 57 -6.61 -11.94 -4.20
C VAL A 57 -7.05 -11.96 -2.73
N ASP A 58 -7.70 -10.89 -2.28
CA ASP A 58 -8.13 -10.70 -0.90
C ASP A 58 -9.63 -10.93 -0.77
N LEU A 59 -10.00 -12.02 -0.12
CA LEU A 59 -11.38 -12.50 0.08
C LEU A 59 -11.91 -12.19 1.48
N SER A 60 -11.18 -11.40 2.29
CA SER A 60 -11.51 -11.09 3.69
C SER A 60 -12.85 -10.34 3.88
N THR A 61 -13.36 -9.69 2.83
CA THR A 61 -14.62 -8.94 2.87
C THR A 61 -15.84 -9.74 2.43
N LEU A 62 -15.67 -10.98 1.98
CA LEU A 62 -16.79 -11.82 1.55
C LEU A 62 -17.45 -12.47 2.77
N ASN A 63 -18.76 -12.26 2.91
CA ASN A 63 -19.54 -12.89 3.97
C ASN A 63 -19.53 -14.41 3.81
N HIS A 64 -19.29 -15.13 4.91
CA HIS A 64 -19.25 -16.59 4.94
C HIS A 64 -20.64 -17.24 5.06
N GLU A 65 -21.69 -16.41 5.20
CA GLU A 65 -23.08 -16.85 5.43
C GLU A 65 -23.89 -16.94 4.13
N ASP A 66 -23.45 -16.30 3.05
CA ASP A 66 -24.13 -16.36 1.75
C ASP A 66 -23.73 -17.67 1.04
N ASP A 67 -24.67 -18.60 0.87
CA ASP A 67 -24.51 -19.92 0.22
C ASP A 67 -23.94 -19.89 -1.21
N THR A 68 -23.80 -18.70 -1.81
CA THR A 68 -23.15 -18.51 -3.12
C THR A 68 -21.65 -18.32 -2.99
N LEU A 69 -20.92 -19.43 -3.11
CA LEU A 69 -19.47 -19.41 -3.23
C LEU A 69 -19.05 -18.87 -4.61
N LEU A 70 -18.19 -17.84 -4.60
CA LEU A 70 -17.43 -17.39 -5.77
C LEU A 70 -16.69 -18.56 -6.44
N ASN A 71 -16.71 -18.62 -7.78
CA ASN A 71 -15.85 -19.54 -8.52
C ASN A 71 -14.43 -19.00 -8.61
N LEU A 72 -13.62 -19.27 -7.57
CA LEU A 72 -12.24 -18.79 -7.49
C LEU A 72 -11.40 -19.22 -8.70
N LYS A 73 -11.62 -20.44 -9.23
CA LYS A 73 -10.88 -20.94 -10.39
C LYS A 73 -11.11 -20.06 -11.63
N GLU A 74 -12.36 -19.69 -11.89
CA GLU A 74 -12.70 -18.80 -13.01
C GLU A 74 -12.11 -17.40 -12.81
N LEU A 75 -12.15 -16.86 -11.60
CA LEU A 75 -11.51 -15.57 -11.30
C LEU A 75 -10.00 -15.60 -11.58
N ILE A 76 -9.29 -16.65 -11.15
CA ILE A 76 -7.84 -16.77 -11.38
C ILE A 76 -7.51 -16.91 -12.88
N LEU A 77 -8.33 -17.64 -13.63
CA LEU A 77 -8.18 -17.75 -15.09
C LEU A 77 -8.41 -16.40 -15.77
N LEU A 78 -9.44 -15.66 -15.36
CA LEU A 78 -9.73 -14.32 -15.87
C LEU A 78 -8.56 -13.36 -15.60
N LEU A 79 -8.00 -13.33 -14.38
CA LEU A 79 -6.86 -12.48 -14.06
C LEU A 79 -5.66 -12.77 -14.97
N ARG A 80 -5.36 -14.05 -15.21
CA ARG A 80 -4.29 -14.46 -16.13
C ARG A 80 -4.58 -14.05 -17.57
N GLN A 81 -5.82 -14.17 -18.03
CA GLN A 81 -6.24 -13.71 -19.36
C GLN A 81 -6.10 -12.20 -19.54
N GLN A 82 -6.33 -11.42 -18.48
CA GLN A 82 -6.14 -9.97 -18.45
C GLN A 82 -4.68 -9.54 -18.25
N GLY A 83 -3.72 -10.48 -18.28
CA GLY A 83 -2.28 -10.19 -18.19
C GLY A 83 -1.75 -10.00 -16.77
N LEU A 84 -2.57 -10.21 -15.73
CA LEU A 84 -2.12 -10.18 -14.34
C LEU A 84 -1.52 -11.53 -13.92
N VAL A 85 -0.72 -11.51 -12.85
CA VAL A 85 -0.07 -12.69 -12.29
C VAL A 85 -0.58 -12.93 -10.88
N PRO A 86 -1.65 -13.71 -10.69
CA PRO A 86 -2.08 -14.09 -9.35
C PRO A 86 -0.97 -14.90 -8.67
N VAL A 87 -0.55 -14.47 -7.47
CA VAL A 87 0.53 -15.10 -6.70
C VAL A 87 0.04 -15.75 -5.41
N ALA A 88 -1.02 -15.21 -4.81
CA ALA A 88 -1.56 -15.73 -3.56
C ALA A 88 -3.01 -15.31 -3.34
N VAL A 89 -3.66 -16.01 -2.40
CA VAL A 89 -4.98 -15.67 -1.85
C VAL A 89 -4.83 -15.34 -0.36
N ARG A 90 -5.65 -14.42 0.13
CA ARG A 90 -5.74 -14.05 1.55
C ARG A 90 -7.19 -14.00 2.01
N GLY A 91 -7.45 -14.42 3.26
CA GLY A 91 -8.81 -14.45 3.83
C GLY A 91 -9.71 -15.48 3.16
N GLY A 92 -11.02 -15.38 3.37
CA GLY A 92 -11.99 -16.34 2.83
C GLY A 92 -12.07 -17.67 3.60
N VAL A 93 -13.04 -18.51 3.24
CA VAL A 93 -13.24 -19.84 3.83
C VAL A 93 -12.16 -20.84 3.38
N LEU A 94 -11.99 -21.92 4.13
CA LEU A 94 -10.98 -22.96 3.88
C LEU A 94 -11.03 -23.54 2.46
N GLN A 95 -12.24 -23.66 1.88
CA GLN A 95 -12.43 -24.15 0.51
C GLN A 95 -11.68 -23.30 -0.53
N TYR A 96 -11.58 -21.99 -0.32
CA TYR A 96 -10.80 -21.13 -1.21
C TYR A 96 -9.30 -21.37 -1.08
N HIS A 97 -8.80 -21.75 0.09
CA HIS A 97 -7.38 -22.05 0.30
C HIS A 97 -6.99 -23.34 -0.40
N GLU A 98 -7.85 -24.36 -0.35
CA GLU A 98 -7.65 -25.62 -1.07
C GLU A 98 -7.59 -25.40 -2.58
N VAL A 99 -8.55 -24.64 -3.13
CA VAL A 99 -8.57 -24.29 -4.56
C VAL A 99 -7.35 -23.44 -4.94
N ALA A 100 -6.92 -22.50 -4.08
CA ALA A 100 -5.73 -21.70 -4.33
C ALA A 100 -4.47 -22.56 -4.47
N LEU A 101 -4.27 -23.53 -3.57
CA LEU A 101 -3.15 -24.46 -3.63
C LEU A 101 -3.18 -25.34 -4.88
N GLN A 102 -4.36 -25.82 -5.30
CA GLN A 102 -4.54 -26.56 -6.55
C GLN A 102 -4.18 -25.74 -7.79
N LEU A 103 -4.29 -24.41 -7.72
CA LEU A 103 -3.95 -23.48 -8.79
C LEU A 103 -2.51 -22.92 -8.68
N SER A 104 -1.69 -23.49 -7.79
CA SER A 104 -0.31 -23.09 -7.49
C SER A 104 -0.18 -21.66 -6.94
N LEU A 105 -1.14 -21.23 -6.13
CA LEU A 105 -1.11 -19.94 -5.43
C LEU A 105 -0.73 -20.12 -3.96
N GLY A 106 0.00 -19.15 -3.40
CA GLY A 106 0.22 -19.09 -1.97
C GLY A 106 -1.06 -18.81 -1.19
N VAL A 107 -1.08 -19.18 0.10
CA VAL A 107 -2.14 -18.79 1.04
C VAL A 107 -1.49 -17.91 2.10
N LEU A 108 -1.96 -16.66 2.19
CA LEU A 108 -1.42 -15.67 3.13
C LEU A 108 -2.30 -15.57 4.38
N PRO A 109 -1.71 -15.36 5.56
CA PRO A 109 -2.47 -15.06 6.76
C PRO A 109 -3.27 -13.77 6.55
N GLU A 110 -4.46 -13.72 7.14
CA GLU A 110 -5.23 -12.49 7.17
C GLU A 110 -4.42 -11.42 7.90
N SER A 111 -4.25 -10.25 7.27
CA SER A 111 -3.66 -9.13 7.97
C SER A 111 -4.67 -8.73 9.03
N GLN A 112 -4.30 -8.96 10.30
CA GLN A 112 -5.04 -8.37 11.41
C GLN A 112 -5.09 -6.87 11.11
N ARG A 113 -6.27 -6.38 10.70
CA ARG A 113 -6.58 -4.96 10.80
C ARG A 113 -6.12 -4.59 12.20
N ALA A 114 -5.14 -3.72 12.31
CA ALA A 114 -4.91 -3.04 13.56
C ALA A 114 -6.21 -2.27 13.79
N ILE A 115 -7.15 -2.91 14.50
CA ILE A 115 -8.37 -2.29 14.98
C ILE A 115 -7.83 -1.17 15.84
N ARG A 116 -7.75 0.04 15.28
CA ARG A 116 -7.68 1.23 16.10
C ARG A 116 -8.93 1.12 16.98
N PRO A 117 -8.80 1.00 18.31
CA PRO A 117 -9.97 1.13 19.15
C PRO A 117 -10.58 2.47 18.78
N LYS A 118 -11.83 2.42 18.30
CA LYS A 118 -12.66 3.58 18.03
C LYS A 118 -12.55 4.44 19.29
N ARG A 119 -11.86 5.58 19.20
CA ARG A 119 -11.79 6.52 20.32
C ARG A 119 -13.22 7.03 20.52
N GLU A 120 -13.93 6.40 21.44
CA GLU A 120 -15.09 7.02 22.04
C GLU A 120 -14.61 8.34 22.64
N PRO A 121 -15.34 9.45 22.40
CA PRO A 121 -15.01 10.71 23.03
C PRO A 121 -15.18 10.53 24.54
N LEU A 122 -14.05 10.44 25.25
CA LEU A 122 -14.01 10.47 26.70
C LEU A 122 -14.66 11.78 27.15
N THR A 123 -15.83 11.65 27.77
CA THR A 123 -16.50 12.73 28.47
C THR A 123 -15.56 13.13 29.62
N VAL A 124 -14.99 14.32 29.52
CA VAL A 124 -14.05 14.85 30.53
C VAL A 124 -14.86 15.20 31.77
N VAL A 125 -14.83 14.33 32.77
CA VAL A 125 -15.15 14.71 34.15
C VAL A 125 -13.83 14.98 34.84
N ALA A 126 -13.54 16.26 35.11
CA ALA A 126 -12.40 16.66 35.94
C ALA A 126 -12.62 16.14 37.36
N PRO A 127 -11.57 15.62 38.05
CA PRO A 127 -10.74 16.55 38.83
C PRO A 127 -9.24 16.19 38.97
N ALA A 128 -8.47 17.24 39.31
CA ALA A 128 -7.23 17.31 40.10
C ALA A 128 -5.99 16.47 39.73
N ASN A 129 -4.92 17.19 39.35
CA ASN A 129 -3.48 16.89 39.48
C ASN A 129 -3.08 15.40 39.52
N LEU A 130 -2.99 14.79 38.35
CA LEU A 130 -2.06 13.69 38.09
C LEU A 130 -1.28 14.06 36.84
N SER A 131 0.05 14.06 36.92
CA SER A 131 0.92 14.19 35.75
C SER A 131 0.44 13.20 34.67
N PRO A 132 0.20 13.64 33.43
CA PRO A 132 -0.37 12.77 32.41
C PRO A 132 0.54 11.54 32.20
N PRO A 133 -0.03 10.34 32.06
CA PRO A 133 0.75 9.16 31.73
C PRO A 133 1.55 9.43 30.44
N PRO A 134 2.82 8.98 30.34
CA PRO A 134 3.62 9.22 29.16
C PRO A 134 2.88 8.68 27.94
N MET A 135 2.50 9.58 27.03
CA MET A 135 1.88 9.20 25.77
C MET A 135 2.81 8.23 25.03
N PRO A 136 2.29 7.14 24.44
CA PRO A 136 3.11 6.26 23.63
C PRO A 136 3.76 7.06 22.50
N LYS A 137 5.09 7.09 22.47
CA LYS A 137 5.86 7.73 21.41
C LYS A 137 5.56 6.99 20.11
N VAL A 138 4.91 7.65 19.16
CA VAL A 138 4.72 7.10 17.82
C VAL A 138 6.10 7.11 17.13
N PRO A 139 6.63 5.95 16.71
CA PRO A 139 7.93 5.90 16.05
C PRO A 139 7.89 6.64 14.71
N PHE A 140 9.04 7.17 14.28
CA PHE A 140 9.18 7.78 12.97
C PHE A 140 10.59 7.53 12.42
N LYS A 141 10.73 7.61 11.09
CA LYS A 141 12.01 7.49 10.38
C LYS A 141 12.30 8.77 9.62
N VAL A 142 13.49 9.34 9.78
CA VAL A 142 13.93 10.53 9.03
C VAL A 142 14.97 10.14 7.99
N VAL A 143 14.79 10.61 6.77
CA VAL A 143 15.71 10.43 5.64
C VAL A 143 16.15 11.81 5.19
N THR A 144 17.46 12.07 5.26
CA THR A 144 18.04 13.37 4.90
C THR A 144 18.71 13.38 3.53
N GLN A 145 18.87 12.21 2.91
CA GLN A 145 19.52 12.05 1.61
C GLN A 145 18.47 11.86 0.49
N PRO A 146 18.76 12.30 -0.74
CA PRO A 146 17.87 12.06 -1.88
C PRO A 146 17.66 10.56 -2.12
N ILE A 147 16.41 10.16 -2.34
CA ILE A 147 16.03 8.77 -2.63
C ILE A 147 15.99 8.62 -4.16
N ARG A 148 16.92 7.82 -4.69
CA ARG A 148 17.20 7.72 -6.13
C ARG A 148 16.36 6.63 -6.80
N SER A 149 16.31 6.66 -8.14
CA SER A 149 15.61 5.64 -8.93
C SER A 149 16.05 4.22 -8.53
N GLY A 150 15.07 3.32 -8.41
CA GLY A 150 15.27 1.94 -7.98
C GLY A 150 15.47 1.75 -6.48
N GLN A 151 15.60 2.82 -5.68
CA GLN A 151 15.69 2.71 -4.23
C GLN A 151 14.31 2.65 -3.59
N GLN A 152 14.20 1.81 -2.56
CA GLN A 152 13.02 1.71 -1.72
C GLN A 152 13.38 2.09 -0.28
N VAL A 153 12.56 2.95 0.35
CA VAL A 153 12.70 3.28 1.76
C VAL A 153 11.41 2.97 2.51
N VAL A 154 11.52 2.16 3.55
CA VAL A 154 10.39 1.76 4.40
C VAL A 154 10.54 2.31 5.81
N ALA A 155 9.45 2.88 6.34
CA ALA A 155 9.20 3.07 7.76
C ALA A 155 8.24 1.97 8.24
N PRO A 156 8.75 0.87 8.84
CA PRO A 156 7.93 -0.30 9.18
C PRO A 156 6.94 -0.01 10.31
N GLN A 157 7.18 1.04 11.10
CA GLN A 157 6.29 1.53 12.13
C GLN A 157 6.21 3.06 12.05
N GLY A 158 5.00 3.58 12.23
CA GLY A 158 4.73 5.02 12.29
C GLY A 158 5.06 5.80 11.01
N ASP A 159 5.60 7.00 11.18
CA ASP A 159 5.68 8.01 10.11
C ASP A 159 7.03 7.98 9.38
N LEU A 160 7.04 8.33 8.09
CA LEU A 160 8.25 8.55 7.30
C LEU A 160 8.40 10.04 6.98
N ILE A 161 9.55 10.60 7.31
CA ILE A 161 9.91 11.99 7.03
C ILE A 161 11.11 12.00 6.09
N VAL A 162 10.98 12.66 4.95
CA VAL A 162 12.03 12.80 3.92
C VAL A 162 12.34 14.29 3.78
N LEU A 163 13.56 14.70 4.11
CA LEU A 163 14.07 16.08 4.01
C LEU A 163 14.81 16.31 2.68
N ALA A 164 14.46 15.55 1.64
CA ALA A 164 15.14 15.55 0.35
C ALA A 164 14.17 15.15 -0.77
N THR A 165 14.66 15.17 -2.01
CA THR A 165 13.92 14.75 -3.19
C THR A 165 13.73 13.23 -3.23
N VAL A 166 12.55 12.82 -3.69
CA VAL A 166 12.21 11.43 -4.07
C VAL A 166 12.17 11.39 -5.60
N SER A 167 13.16 10.78 -6.23
CA SER A 167 13.32 10.77 -7.69
C SER A 167 12.32 9.84 -8.38
N PRO A 168 12.10 10.01 -9.70
CA PRO A 168 11.39 9.00 -10.51
C PRO A 168 11.98 7.61 -10.30
N GLY A 169 11.13 6.58 -10.26
CA GLY A 169 11.50 5.19 -9.98
C GLY A 169 11.84 4.89 -8.52
N ALA A 170 11.96 5.87 -7.64
CA ALA A 170 12.12 5.67 -6.20
C ALA A 170 10.78 5.31 -5.54
N GLU A 171 10.83 4.59 -4.42
CA GLU A 171 9.64 4.18 -3.67
C GLU A 171 9.78 4.42 -2.18
N ILE A 172 8.75 5.01 -1.58
CA ILE A 172 8.70 5.25 -0.13
C ILE A 172 7.42 4.70 0.48
N LEU A 173 7.55 3.99 1.60
CA LEU A 173 6.47 3.32 2.29
C LEU A 173 6.45 3.68 3.77
N ALA A 174 5.27 3.95 4.33
CA ALA A 174 5.08 4.16 5.75
C ALA A 174 3.80 3.48 6.26
N GLN A 175 3.86 2.97 7.49
CA GLN A 175 2.69 2.43 8.17
C GLN A 175 1.64 3.51 8.45
N ARG A 176 2.07 4.75 8.74
CA ARG A 176 1.19 5.89 8.99
C ARG A 176 1.43 7.00 7.96
N HIS A 177 1.90 8.18 8.36
CA HIS A 177 2.02 9.34 7.49
C HIS A 177 3.35 9.37 6.74
N ILE A 178 3.35 10.03 5.59
CA ILE A 178 4.56 10.35 4.82
C ILE A 178 4.68 11.87 4.72
N HIS A 179 5.85 12.41 5.01
CA HIS A 179 6.18 13.82 4.85
C HIS A 179 7.38 13.96 3.92
N VAL A 180 7.22 14.63 2.79
CA VAL A 180 8.30 14.91 1.83
C VAL A 180 8.53 16.41 1.75
N TYR A 181 9.55 16.88 2.45
CA TYR A 181 10.00 18.28 2.41
C TYR A 181 10.96 18.51 1.24
N GLY A 182 10.49 18.15 0.04
CA GLY A 182 11.21 18.21 -1.23
C GLY A 182 10.29 17.89 -2.39
N ALA A 183 10.85 17.61 -3.56
CA ALA A 183 10.07 17.15 -4.70
C ALA A 183 9.75 15.65 -4.57
N LEU A 184 8.45 15.32 -4.64
CA LEU A 184 7.96 13.94 -4.70
C LEU A 184 7.68 13.58 -6.15
N ARG A 185 8.63 12.89 -6.81
CA ARG A 185 8.51 12.40 -8.20
C ARG A 185 8.36 10.89 -8.31
N GLY A 186 8.85 10.14 -7.33
CA GLY A 186 8.68 8.69 -7.26
C GLY A 186 7.30 8.26 -6.75
N ARG A 187 7.24 7.08 -6.12
CA ARG A 187 6.02 6.48 -5.58
C ARG A 187 5.96 6.62 -4.07
N ALA A 188 4.80 7.04 -3.54
CA ALA A 188 4.57 7.16 -2.10
C ALA A 188 3.35 6.35 -1.64
N LEU A 189 3.57 5.43 -0.70
CA LEU A 189 2.55 4.54 -0.15
C LEU A 189 2.43 4.73 1.37
N ALA A 190 1.42 5.48 1.80
CA ALA A 190 1.10 5.71 3.19
C ALA A 190 0.00 4.76 3.66
N GLY A 191 -0.03 4.46 4.96
CA GLY A 191 -1.04 3.55 5.50
C GLY A 191 -0.94 2.13 4.96
N VAL A 192 0.27 1.61 4.69
CA VAL A 192 0.46 0.32 4.00
C VAL A 192 -0.19 -0.89 4.70
N ASN A 193 -0.54 -0.75 5.98
CA ASN A 193 -1.28 -1.76 6.76
C ASN A 193 -2.80 -1.46 6.83
N GLY A 194 -3.33 -0.65 5.92
CA GLY A 194 -4.74 -0.27 5.87
C GLY A 194 -5.14 0.88 6.79
N ASP A 195 -4.20 1.73 7.22
CA ASP A 195 -4.50 2.92 8.02
C ASP A 195 -5.15 4.00 7.14
N THR A 196 -6.48 4.08 7.15
CA THR A 196 -7.25 5.03 6.34
C THR A 196 -7.10 6.49 6.80
N ASP A 197 -6.61 6.71 8.02
CA ASP A 197 -6.31 8.05 8.55
C ASP A 197 -4.92 8.53 8.11
N ALA A 198 -4.12 7.68 7.45
CA ALA A 198 -2.81 8.04 6.95
C ALA A 198 -2.89 9.16 5.90
N ARG A 199 -1.80 9.91 5.78
CA ARG A 199 -1.71 11.09 4.92
C ARG A 199 -0.33 11.19 4.30
N ILE A 200 -0.27 11.71 3.08
CA ILE A 200 0.98 12.08 2.43
C ILE A 200 1.01 13.61 2.35
N PHE A 201 2.13 14.20 2.74
CA PHE A 201 2.41 15.62 2.61
C PHE A 201 3.63 15.81 1.73
N CYS A 202 3.59 16.76 0.81
CA CYS A 202 4.76 17.09 0.00
C CYS A 202 4.81 18.60 -0.31
N GLN A 203 6.01 19.11 -0.56
CA GLN A 203 6.20 20.48 -1.01
C GLN A 203 6.00 20.65 -2.53
N HIS A 204 6.34 19.64 -3.33
CA HIS A 204 6.10 19.65 -4.77
C HIS A 204 5.57 18.27 -5.19
N LEU A 205 4.30 18.22 -5.62
CA LEU A 205 3.63 17.01 -6.06
C LEU A 205 3.84 16.76 -7.57
N ASP A 206 4.72 15.83 -7.92
CA ASP A 206 4.92 15.33 -9.28
C ASP A 206 5.03 13.79 -9.29
N ALA A 207 4.36 13.14 -8.34
CA ALA A 207 4.54 11.72 -8.03
C ALA A 207 4.13 10.82 -9.20
N GLU A 208 4.88 9.75 -9.45
CA GLU A 208 4.44 8.63 -10.31
C GLU A 208 3.15 7.99 -9.77
N LEU A 209 3.09 7.81 -8.45
CA LEU A 209 1.95 7.22 -7.76
C LEU A 209 1.89 7.72 -6.31
N VAL A 210 0.68 8.02 -5.85
CA VAL A 210 0.38 8.20 -4.42
C VAL A 210 -0.68 7.20 -3.99
N SER A 211 -0.52 6.62 -2.79
CA SER A 211 -1.48 5.69 -2.21
C SER A 211 -1.68 5.93 -0.72
N VAL A 212 -2.93 5.87 -0.28
CA VAL A 212 -3.31 5.87 1.13
C VAL A 212 -4.19 4.64 1.37
N ALA A 213 -3.76 3.76 2.28
CA ALA A 213 -4.48 2.54 2.64
C ALA A 213 -4.88 1.64 1.45
N GLY A 214 -4.05 1.62 0.39
CA GLY A 214 -4.29 0.84 -0.82
C GLY A 214 -5.12 1.56 -1.89
N HIS A 215 -5.72 2.70 -1.58
CA HIS A 215 -6.36 3.55 -2.60
C HIS A 215 -5.29 4.41 -3.25
N TYR A 216 -5.07 4.22 -4.55
CA TYR A 216 -4.00 4.87 -5.29
C TYR A 216 -4.53 5.79 -6.39
N GLN A 217 -3.68 6.72 -6.79
CA GLN A 217 -3.85 7.57 -7.97
C GLN A 217 -2.48 7.67 -8.66
N ILE A 218 -2.47 7.48 -9.98
CA ILE A 218 -1.27 7.57 -10.82
C ILE A 218 -1.09 8.99 -11.36
N ASN A 219 0.12 9.30 -11.83
CA ASN A 219 0.48 10.63 -12.31
C ASN A 219 -0.50 11.15 -13.37
N GLU A 220 -0.90 10.33 -14.34
CA GLU A 220 -1.79 10.67 -15.45
C GLU A 220 -3.18 11.13 -14.98
N GLU A 221 -3.61 10.67 -13.80
CA GLU A 221 -4.89 11.03 -13.18
C GLU A 221 -4.77 12.31 -12.33
N LEU A 222 -3.55 12.82 -12.08
CA LEU A 222 -3.34 14.05 -11.32
C LEU A 222 -3.78 15.26 -12.13
N LYS A 223 -4.71 16.03 -11.56
CA LYS A 223 -5.22 17.26 -12.17
C LYS A 223 -4.10 18.31 -12.28
N GLU A 224 -4.09 19.05 -13.38
CA GLU A 224 -3.04 20.04 -13.64
C GLU A 224 -2.86 21.08 -12.51
N HIS A 225 -3.96 21.46 -11.85
CA HIS A 225 -3.91 22.47 -10.79
C HIS A 225 -3.21 22.03 -9.49
N VAL A 226 -2.90 20.74 -9.31
CA VAL A 226 -2.17 20.23 -8.13
C VAL A 226 -0.69 19.96 -8.41
N ARG A 227 -0.28 19.87 -9.68
CA ARG A 227 1.09 19.51 -10.09
C ARG A 227 2.11 20.55 -9.64
N GLY A 228 3.28 20.08 -9.20
CA GLY A 228 4.37 20.91 -8.69
C GLY A 228 4.04 21.73 -7.43
N LYS A 229 2.81 21.66 -6.90
CA LYS A 229 2.38 22.45 -5.74
C LYS A 229 2.58 21.69 -4.42
N PRO A 230 2.65 22.42 -3.29
CA PRO A 230 2.53 21.81 -1.98
C PRO A 230 1.15 21.17 -1.84
N ALA A 231 1.10 19.93 -1.37
CA ALA A 231 -0.15 19.18 -1.32
C ALA A 231 -0.21 18.23 -0.12
N GLN A 232 -1.45 17.99 0.30
CA GLN A 232 -1.85 16.96 1.24
C GLN A 232 -2.73 15.94 0.50
N ILE A 233 -2.38 14.67 0.61
CA ILE A 233 -3.15 13.54 0.08
C ILE A 233 -3.69 12.72 1.25
N TYR A 234 -4.99 12.42 1.21
CA TYR A 234 -5.71 11.70 2.27
C TYR A 234 -6.94 10.98 1.72
N LEU A 235 -7.51 10.07 2.51
CA LEU A 235 -8.80 9.44 2.20
C LEU A 235 -9.97 10.20 2.79
N GLU A 236 -11.01 10.36 1.99
CA GLU A 236 -12.33 10.83 2.42
C GLU A 236 -13.41 10.02 1.70
N ASN A 237 -14.27 9.35 2.48
CA ASN A 237 -15.32 8.45 1.94
C ASN A 237 -14.75 7.43 0.94
N ASP A 238 -13.65 6.75 1.30
CA ASP A 238 -12.93 5.76 0.49
C ASP A 238 -12.43 6.25 -0.88
N LYS A 239 -12.35 7.58 -1.05
CA LYS A 239 -11.80 8.22 -2.24
C LYS A 239 -10.55 9.01 -1.87
N LEU A 240 -9.52 8.89 -2.69
CA LEU A 240 -8.31 9.66 -2.54
C LEU A 240 -8.59 11.14 -2.87
N LYS A 241 -8.24 12.03 -1.95
CA LYS A 241 -8.37 13.48 -2.09
C LYS A 241 -6.99 14.10 -2.07
N ILE A 242 -6.80 15.07 -2.95
CA ILE A 242 -5.59 15.89 -3.03
C ILE A 242 -6.00 17.33 -2.76
N HIS A 243 -5.47 17.89 -1.69
CA HIS A 243 -5.70 19.28 -1.29
C HIS A 243 -4.39 20.06 -1.42
N VAL A 244 -4.39 21.11 -2.23
CA VAL A 244 -3.25 22.03 -2.34
C VAL A 244 -3.11 22.78 -1.02
N LEU A 245 -1.88 22.84 -0.49
CA LEU A 245 -1.58 23.58 0.73
C LEU A 245 -1.13 25.00 0.35
N ASP A 246 -1.86 25.99 0.82
CA ASP A 246 -1.48 27.40 0.69
C ASP A 246 -0.42 27.75 1.75
N ILE A 247 0.84 27.38 1.48
CA ILE A 247 1.95 27.58 2.43
C ILE A 247 2.53 29.01 2.35
N PHE A 248 2.17 29.80 1.32
CA PHE A 248 2.71 31.16 1.10
C PHE A 248 1.67 32.28 0.98
N SER A 249 0.38 32.02 1.25
CA SER A 249 -0.64 33.09 1.24
C SER A 249 -0.73 33.76 2.61
N LYS A 250 0.26 34.60 2.94
CA LYS A 250 0.16 35.78 3.81
C LYS A 250 1.46 36.60 3.74
N ASN A 251 1.55 37.48 2.75
CA ASN A 251 2.09 38.82 3.04
C ASN A 251 1.02 39.49 3.91
N LEU A 252 1.20 39.42 5.23
CA LEU A 252 0.47 40.29 6.15
C LEU A 252 1.14 41.68 6.08
N PRO A 253 0.37 42.78 6.00
CA PRO A 253 0.87 44.14 5.79
C PRO A 253 1.88 44.61 6.83
#